data_AF-A0A355GFB0-F1
#
_entry.id   AF-A0A355GFB0-F1
#
_cell.length_a   1.000
_cell.length_b   1.000
_cell.length_c   1.000
_cell.angle_alpha   90.00
_cell.angle_beta   90.00
_cell.angle_gamma   90.00
#
_symmetry.space_group_name_H-M   'P 1'
#
loop_
_entity.id
_entity.type
_entity.pdbx_description
1 polymer ?
#
loop_
_entity_poly.entity_id
_entity_poly.type
_entity_poly.pdbx_seq_one_letter_code
_entity_poly.pdbx_strand_id
1 'polypeptide(L)'
;LKFFEQHIKAFTAAAAVILVVDWVVLPLPWLQPAALASLVVFFGLFLYAGNFGKYGDFSYGVYILHFPILQLLLNSGWFAERPWLFLLTTIGLTAVGAVLMWNLVEKRFLLRSSHYVAAVEASEDKLTVRQPASLSAE
;
A
#
# COMPACT_ATOMS: atom_id res chain seq x y z
N LEU A 1 -16.85 5.34 -15.84
CA LEU A 1 -15.91 4.21 -15.60
C LEU A 1 -15.78 3.25 -16.79
N LYS A 2 -16.87 2.74 -17.39
CA LYS A 2 -16.80 1.76 -18.50
C LYS A 2 -15.86 2.13 -19.66
N PHE A 3 -15.86 3.41 -20.09
CA PHE A 3 -14.94 3.88 -21.16
C PHE A 3 -13.46 3.80 -20.77
N PHE A 4 -13.15 4.11 -19.50
CA PHE A 4 -11.80 4.06 -18.95
C PHE A 4 -11.32 2.62 -18.75
N GLU A 5 -12.19 1.72 -18.26
CA GLU A 5 -11.88 0.30 -18.13
C GLU A 5 -11.58 -0.36 -19.49
N GLN A 6 -12.31 0.02 -20.54
CA GLN A 6 -12.11 -0.51 -21.90
C GLN A 6 -10.80 -0.03 -22.55
N HIS A 7 -10.40 1.21 -22.30
CA HIS A 7 -9.19 1.81 -22.89
C HIS A 7 -8.03 1.90 -21.91
N ILE A 8 -8.15 1.24 -20.74
CA ILE A 8 -7.22 1.41 -19.62
C ILE A 8 -5.77 1.23 -20.08
N LYS A 9 -5.49 0.16 -20.81
CA LYS A 9 -4.15 -0.18 -21.32
C LYS A 9 -3.57 0.92 -22.20
N ALA A 10 -4.39 1.56 -23.03
CA ALA A 10 -3.97 2.66 -23.89
C ALA A 10 -3.66 3.92 -23.07
N PHE A 11 -4.49 4.23 -22.06
CA PHE A 11 -4.21 5.32 -21.12
C PHE A 11 -2.94 5.06 -20.30
N THR A 12 -2.73 3.83 -19.82
CA THR A 12 -1.52 3.46 -19.06
C THR A 12 -0.26 3.54 -19.92
N ALA A 13 -0.34 3.05 -21.17
CA ALA A 13 0.76 3.12 -22.12
C ALA A 13 1.09 4.57 -22.49
N ALA A 14 0.08 5.39 -22.78
CA ALA A 14 0.26 6.82 -23.05
C ALA A 14 0.89 7.55 -21.86
N ALA A 15 0.42 7.27 -20.64
CA ALA A 15 0.99 7.83 -19.41
C ALA A 15 2.47 7.42 -19.22
N ALA A 16 2.81 6.15 -19.45
CA ALA A 16 4.19 5.69 -19.39
C ALA A 16 5.08 6.38 -20.42
N VAL A 17 4.60 6.53 -21.67
CA VAL A 17 5.33 7.26 -22.72
C VAL A 17 5.53 8.72 -22.33
N ILE A 18 4.51 9.40 -21.82
CA ILE A 18 4.62 10.80 -21.38
C ILE A 18 5.71 10.95 -20.30
N LEU A 19 5.76 10.05 -19.32
CA LEU A 19 6.80 10.09 -18.27
C LEU A 19 8.20 9.78 -18.81
N VAL A 20 8.34 8.89 -19.80
CA VAL A 20 9.63 8.64 -20.45
C VAL A 20 10.08 9.86 -21.25
N VAL A 21 9.18 10.52 -21.97
CA VAL A 21 9.47 11.74 -22.74
C VAL A 21 9.83 12.90 -21.81
N ASP A 22 9.09 13.06 -20.71
CA ASP A 22 9.38 14.03 -19.65
C ASP A 22 10.80 13.85 -19.09
N TRP A 23 11.22 12.60 -18.89
CA TRP A 23 12.55 12.27 -18.37
C TRP A 23 13.70 12.45 -19.39
N VAL A 24 13.49 12.07 -20.66
CA VAL A 24 14.59 11.94 -21.64
C VAL A 24 14.69 13.15 -22.58
N VAL A 25 13.56 13.76 -22.95
CA VAL A 25 13.50 14.68 -24.10
C VAL A 25 13.28 16.12 -23.65
N LEU A 26 12.18 16.37 -22.93
CA LEU A 26 11.77 17.72 -22.54
C LEU A 26 10.85 17.64 -21.32
N PRO A 27 11.04 18.50 -20.30
CA PRO A 27 10.12 18.55 -19.17
C PRO A 27 8.71 18.96 -19.62
N LEU A 28 7.72 18.16 -19.24
CA LEU A 28 6.29 18.34 -19.48
C LEU A 28 5.55 18.51 -18.13
N PRO A 29 5.81 19.60 -17.37
CA PRO A 29 5.36 19.77 -15.99
C PRO A 29 3.83 19.76 -15.83
N TRP A 30 3.08 20.11 -16.89
CA TRP A 30 1.62 20.11 -16.88
C TRP A 30 1.01 18.73 -17.15
N LEU A 31 1.71 17.87 -17.88
CA LEU A 31 1.24 16.51 -18.22
C LEU A 31 1.74 15.46 -17.23
N GLN A 32 2.89 15.71 -16.58
CA GLN A 32 3.50 14.80 -15.62
C GLN A 32 2.54 14.40 -14.48
N PRO A 33 1.80 15.31 -13.81
CA PRO A 33 0.88 14.92 -12.73
C PRO A 33 -0.26 14.03 -13.22
N ALA A 34 -0.80 14.33 -14.41
CA ALA A 34 -1.89 13.57 -15.01
C ALA A 34 -1.44 12.16 -15.44
N ALA A 35 -0.23 12.06 -16.01
CA ALA A 35 0.38 10.78 -16.37
C ALA A 35 0.65 9.93 -15.13
N LEU A 36 1.24 10.52 -14.08
CA LEU A 36 1.51 9.82 -12.83
C LEU A 36 0.21 9.35 -12.15
N ALA A 37 -0.80 10.21 -12.06
CA ALA A 37 -2.10 9.86 -11.51
C ALA A 37 -2.75 8.69 -12.27
N SER A 38 -2.63 8.67 -13.59
CA SER A 38 -3.15 7.57 -14.43
C SER A 38 -2.49 6.23 -14.11
N LEU A 39 -1.17 6.22 -13.89
CA LEU A 39 -0.45 5.02 -13.46
C LEU A 39 -0.85 4.59 -12.05
N VAL A 40 -0.94 5.53 -11.11
CA VAL A 40 -1.34 5.24 -9.73
C VAL A 40 -2.74 4.62 -9.67
N VAL A 41 -3.70 5.18 -10.42
CA VAL A 41 -5.06 4.64 -10.51
C VAL A 41 -5.07 3.27 -11.16
N PHE A 42 -4.26 3.05 -12.20
CA PHE A 42 -4.12 1.74 -12.84
C PHE A 42 -3.63 0.68 -11.83
N PHE A 43 -2.53 0.95 -11.13
CA PHE A 43 -2.04 0.02 -10.12
C PHE A 43 -3.04 -0.15 -8.97
N GLY A 44 -3.68 0.92 -8.50
CA GLY A 44 -4.65 0.85 -7.41
C GLY A 44 -5.91 0.03 -7.73
N LEU A 45 -6.36 0.02 -8.99
CA LEU A 45 -7.56 -0.70 -9.41
C LEU A 45 -7.28 -2.13 -9.90
N PHE A 46 -6.16 -2.34 -10.60
CA PHE A 46 -5.90 -3.59 -11.31
C PHE A 46 -4.80 -4.44 -10.67
N LEU A 47 -3.97 -3.89 -9.78
CA LEU A 47 -3.00 -4.69 -9.05
C LEU A 47 -3.70 -5.40 -7.90
N TYR A 48 -3.90 -6.71 -8.06
CA TYR A 48 -4.37 -7.54 -6.96
C TYR A 48 -3.25 -7.72 -5.93
N ALA A 49 -3.25 -6.90 -4.89
CA ALA A 49 -2.29 -7.01 -3.80
C ALA A 49 -2.57 -8.19 -2.86
N GLY A 50 -3.63 -8.98 -3.07
CA GLY A 50 -4.07 -10.02 -2.14
C GLY A 50 -5.00 -9.49 -1.05
N ASN A 51 -5.40 -10.36 -0.13
CA ASN A 51 -6.26 -9.99 1.00
C ASN A 51 -5.42 -9.45 2.18
N PHE A 52 -4.62 -8.40 1.97
CA PHE A 52 -3.81 -7.79 3.04
C PHE A 52 -4.67 -7.19 4.16
N GLY A 53 -5.89 -6.75 3.82
CA GLY A 53 -6.84 -6.21 4.80
C GLY A 53 -7.31 -7.22 5.87
N LYS A 54 -7.09 -8.53 5.68
CA LYS A 54 -7.41 -9.53 6.72
C LYS A 54 -6.48 -9.45 7.93
N TYR A 55 -5.29 -8.88 7.76
CA TYR A 55 -4.28 -8.81 8.83
C TYR A 55 -4.35 -7.50 9.63
N GLY A 56 -5.09 -6.50 9.12
CA GLY A 56 -5.30 -5.23 9.80
C GLY A 56 -5.33 -4.01 8.89
N ASP A 57 -5.63 -2.85 9.49
CA ASP A 57 -5.57 -1.54 8.84
C ASP A 57 -4.17 -0.94 8.95
N PHE A 58 -3.23 -1.45 8.14
CA PHE A 58 -1.88 -0.88 8.10
C PHE A 58 -1.85 0.51 7.47
N SER A 59 -2.81 0.83 6.60
CA SER A 59 -2.92 2.15 5.97
C SER A 59 -3.03 3.27 6.99
N TYR A 60 -3.76 3.02 8.09
CA TYR A 60 -3.88 3.98 9.18
C TYR A 60 -2.53 4.26 9.86
N GLY A 61 -1.78 3.21 10.20
CA GLY A 61 -0.44 3.34 10.78
C GLY A 61 0.54 4.06 9.86
N VAL A 62 0.51 3.75 8.56
CA VAL A 62 1.32 4.45 7.55
C VAL A 62 0.96 5.94 7.50
N TYR A 63 -0.35 6.26 7.49
CA TYR A 63 -0.83 7.64 7.43
C TYR A 63 -0.35 8.49 8.62
N ILE A 64 -0.32 7.94 9.83
CA ILE A 64 0.14 8.71 11.00
C ILE A 64 1.67 8.78 11.06
N LEU A 65 2.37 7.67 10.79
CA LEU A 65 3.80 7.56 11.09
C LEU A 65 4.69 8.08 9.96
N HIS A 66 4.24 8.10 8.70
CA HIS A 66 5.10 8.49 7.58
C HIS A 66 5.66 9.91 7.75
N PHE A 67 4.83 10.87 8.16
CA PHE A 67 5.23 12.27 8.29
C PHE A 67 6.34 12.51 9.35
N PRO A 68 6.18 12.10 10.62
CA PRO A 68 7.25 12.29 11.61
C PRO A 68 8.51 11.50 11.26
N ILE A 69 8.40 10.31 10.67
CA ILE A 69 9.57 9.52 10.23
C ILE A 69 10.34 10.25 9.13
N LEU A 70 9.64 10.78 8.13
CA LEU A 70 10.22 11.59 7.07
C LEU A 70 10.94 12.81 7.63
N GLN A 71 10.32 13.55 8.54
CA GLN A 71 10.91 14.76 9.13
C GLN A 71 12.19 14.44 9.92
N LEU A 72 12.21 13.34 10.69
CA LEU A 72 13.40 12.91 11.42
C LEU A 72 14.55 12.51 10.48
N LEU A 73 14.24 11.77 9.42
CA LEU A 73 15.24 11.35 8.42
C LEU A 73 15.72 12.52 7.55
N LEU A 74 14.87 13.51 7.27
CA LEU A 74 15.27 14.71 6.53
C LEU A 74 16.25 15.54 7.37
N ASN A 75 15.97 15.67 8.68
CA ASN A 75 16.83 16.41 9.59
C ASN A 75 18.21 15.76 9.81
N SER A 76 18.39 14.48 9.45
CA SER A 76 19.70 13.81 9.51
C SER A 76 20.60 14.12 8.30
N GLY A 77 20.10 14.82 7.28
CA GLY A 77 20.85 15.20 6.08
C GLY A 77 21.03 14.08 5.04
N TRP A 78 20.51 12.87 5.32
CA TRP A 78 20.73 11.69 4.47
C TRP A 78 20.10 11.78 3.07
N PHE A 79 19.11 12.65 2.91
CA PHE A 79 18.41 12.85 1.65
C PHE A 79 19.34 13.32 0.51
N ALA A 80 20.26 14.25 0.80
CA ALA A 80 21.14 14.83 -0.20
C ALA A 80 22.25 13.87 -0.64
N GLU A 81 22.79 13.08 0.31
CA GLU A 81 23.93 12.20 0.04
C GLU A 81 23.51 10.83 -0.52
N ARG A 82 22.39 10.28 -0.06
CA ARG A 82 22.00 8.89 -0.31
C ARG A 82 20.47 8.76 -0.48
N PRO A 83 19.87 9.31 -1.56
CA PRO A 83 18.42 9.39 -1.73
C PRO A 83 17.72 8.03 -1.74
N TRP A 84 18.35 7.00 -2.33
CA TRP A 84 17.79 5.64 -2.35
C TRP A 84 17.77 4.98 -0.97
N LEU A 85 18.83 5.17 -0.17
CA LEU A 85 18.86 4.65 1.18
C LEU A 85 17.85 5.36 2.07
N PHE A 86 17.72 6.69 1.92
CA PHE A 86 16.68 7.47 2.57
C PHE A 86 15.26 6.95 2.24
N LEU A 87 15.00 6.65 0.97
CA LEU A 87 13.71 6.10 0.54
C LEU A 87 13.43 4.74 1.18
N LEU A 88 14.41 3.82 1.10
CA LEU A 88 14.26 2.47 1.66
C LEU A 88 14.10 2.49 3.18
N THR A 89 14.86 3.32 3.89
CA THR A 89 14.73 3.45 5.35
C THR A 89 13.40 4.07 5.76
N THR A 90 12.93 5.09 5.04
CA THR A 90 11.60 5.70 5.28
C THR A 90 10.49 4.66 5.11
N ILE A 91 10.48 3.95 3.98
CA ILE A 91 9.46 2.93 3.70
C ILE A 91 9.52 1.83 4.75
N GLY A 92 10.72 1.33 5.07
CA GLY A 92 10.93 0.28 6.06
C GLY A 92 10.46 0.68 7.46
N LEU A 93 10.88 1.84 7.96
CA LEU A 93 10.49 2.34 9.28
C LEU A 93 8.99 2.60 9.36
N THR A 94 8.39 3.17 8.30
CA THR A 94 6.95 3.43 8.28
C THR A 94 6.16 2.13 8.25
N ALA A 95 6.57 1.14 7.46
CA ALA A 95 5.91 -0.16 7.39
C ALA A 95 6.02 -0.94 8.72
N VAL A 96 7.23 -1.01 9.30
CA VAL A 96 7.45 -1.65 10.62
C VAL A 96 6.65 -0.92 11.69
N GLY A 97 6.67 0.41 11.70
CA GLY A 97 5.88 1.23 12.62
C GLY A 97 4.39 0.97 12.48
N ALA A 98 3.86 0.87 11.26
CA ALA A 98 2.45 0.60 11.01
C ALA A 98 2.03 -0.79 11.54
N VAL A 99 2.88 -1.81 11.31
CA VAL A 99 2.64 -3.16 11.85
C VAL A 99 2.68 -3.17 13.37
N LEU A 100 3.64 -2.48 13.99
CA LEU A 100 3.73 -2.37 15.45
C LEU A 100 2.54 -1.60 16.03
N MET A 101 2.13 -0.51 15.40
CA MET A 101 0.99 0.30 15.83
C MET A 101 -0.31 -0.51 15.80
N TRP A 102 -0.52 -1.28 14.72
CA TRP A 102 -1.66 -2.18 14.61
C TRP A 102 -1.66 -3.24 15.73
N ASN A 103 -0.53 -3.92 15.95
CA ASN A 103 -0.45 -5.01 16.93
C ASN A 103 -0.46 -4.54 18.39
N LEU A 104 0.17 -3.40 18.70
CA LEU A 104 0.38 -2.92 20.08
C LEU A 104 -0.68 -1.95 20.57
N VAL A 105 -1.27 -1.14 19.68
CA VAL A 105 -2.23 -0.11 20.06
C VAL A 105 -3.60 -0.51 19.55
N GLU A 106 -3.74 -0.60 18.23
CA GLU A 106 -5.06 -0.68 17.61
C GLU A 106 -5.80 -1.96 17.98
N LYS A 107 -5.18 -3.13 17.83
CA LYS A 107 -5.77 -4.42 18.20
C LYS A 107 -6.13 -4.52 19.70
N ARG A 108 -5.44 -3.79 20.58
CA ARG A 108 -5.68 -3.83 22.03
C ARG A 108 -6.74 -2.84 22.49
N PHE A 109 -6.89 -1.71 21.80
CA PHE A 109 -7.82 -0.64 22.14
C PHE A 109 -9.12 -0.68 21.31
N LEU A 110 -9.17 -1.46 20.23
CA LEU A 110 -10.39 -1.70 19.47
C LEU A 110 -11.44 -2.40 20.35
N LEU A 111 -12.62 -1.78 20.46
CA LEU A 111 -13.78 -2.43 21.07
C LEU A 111 -14.16 -3.68 20.27
N ARG A 112 -14.62 -4.74 20.97
CA ARG A 112 -15.05 -6.01 20.37
C ARG A 112 -16.16 -5.87 19.32
N SER A 113 -16.87 -4.73 19.29
CA SER A 113 -17.92 -4.43 18.31
C SER A 113 -17.40 -3.82 16.99
N SER A 114 -16.10 -3.58 16.85
CA SER A 114 -15.55 -3.01 15.62
C SER A 114 -15.58 -4.03 14.47
N HIS A 115 -15.98 -3.56 13.29
CA HIS A 115 -16.02 -4.36 12.06
C HIS A 115 -14.67 -5.03 11.72
N TYR A 116 -13.55 -4.45 12.15
CA TYR A 116 -12.22 -5.02 11.95
C TYR A 116 -11.99 -6.28 12.80
N VAL A 117 -12.48 -6.32 14.05
CA VAL A 117 -12.37 -7.50 14.93
C VAL A 117 -13.23 -8.64 14.38
N ALA A 118 -14.47 -8.33 13.96
CA ALA A 118 -15.37 -9.30 13.36
C ALA A 118 -14.80 -9.90 12.05
N ALA A 119 -14.12 -9.10 11.23
CA ALA A 119 -13.48 -9.58 10.00
C ALA A 119 -12.28 -10.51 10.27
N VAL A 120 -11.48 -10.21 11.31
CA VAL A 120 -10.36 -11.07 11.74
C VAL A 120 -10.88 -12.39 12.30
N GLU A 121 -11.84 -12.37 13.23
CA GLU A 121 -12.45 -13.57 13.81
C GLU A 121 -13.12 -14.45 12.73
N ALA A 122 -13.87 -13.86 11.81
CA ALA A 122 -14.48 -14.60 10.70
C ALA A 122 -13.44 -15.23 9.75
N SER A 123 -12.25 -14.62 9.62
CA SER A 123 -11.16 -15.18 8.81
C SER A 123 -10.43 -16.32 9.52
N GLU A 124 -10.26 -16.23 10.84
CA GLU A 124 -9.69 -17.29 11.68
C GLU A 124 -10.63 -18.50 11.75
N ASP A 125 -11.93 -18.28 11.92
CA ASP A 125 -12.96 -19.33 11.89
C ASP A 125 -13.00 -20.05 10.54
N LYS A 126 -12.83 -19.33 9.43
CA LYS A 126 -12.72 -19.95 8.10
C LYS A 126 -11.46 -20.80 7.91
N LEU A 127 -10.40 -20.52 8.67
CA LEU A 127 -9.16 -21.27 8.66
C LEU A 127 -9.24 -22.53 9.55
N THR A 128 -9.94 -22.46 10.68
CA THR A 128 -10.17 -23.61 11.57
C THR A 128 -11.21 -24.58 11.02
N VAL A 129 -12.22 -24.09 10.31
CA VAL A 129 -13.25 -24.93 9.66
C VAL A 129 -12.72 -25.65 8.40
N ARG A 130 -11.56 -25.25 7.86
CA ARG A 130 -10.90 -25.91 6.72
C ARG A 130 -9.84 -26.95 7.11
N GLN A 131 -10.08 -27.72 8.17
CA GLN A 131 -9.48 -29.05 8.29
C GLN A 131 -10.55 -30.10 7.94
N PRO A 132 -10.65 -30.58 6.68
CA PRO A 132 -11.50 -31.72 6.40
C PRO A 132 -10.97 -32.90 7.22
N ALA A 133 -11.87 -33.47 8.01
CA ALA A 133 -11.67 -34.69 8.80
C ALA A 133 -11.54 -35.93 7.90
N SER A 134 -10.64 -35.91 6.90
CA SER A 134 -10.43 -36.99 5.95
C SER A 134 -9.01 -37.55 5.95
N LEU A 135 -8.26 -37.43 7.04
CA LEU A 135 -6.95 -38.08 7.22
C LEU A 135 -6.87 -38.93 8.50
N SER A 136 -7.98 -39.52 8.94
CA SER A 136 -8.00 -40.47 10.07
C SER A 136 -8.93 -41.66 9.85
N ALA A 137 -9.19 -42.03 8.60
CA ALA A 137 -9.91 -43.25 8.25
C ALA A 137 -9.45 -43.72 6.86
N GLU A 138 -8.27 -44.32 6.81
CA GLU A 138 -7.92 -45.51 6.02
C GLU A 138 -6.52 -45.99 6.42
#